data_AF-A0A6M1RSX6-F1
#
_entry.id   AF-A0A6M1RSX6-F1
#
_cell.length_a   1.000
_cell.length_b   1.000
_cell.length_c   1.000
_cell.angle_alpha   90.00
_cell.angle_beta   90.00
_cell.angle_gamma   90.00
#
_symmetry.space_group_name_H-M   'P 1'
#
loop_
_entity.id
_entity.type
_entity.pdbx_description
1 polymer ?
#
loop_
_entity_poly.entity_id
_entity_poly.type
_entity_poly.pdbx_seq_one_letter_code
_entity_poly.pdbx_strand_id
1 'polypeptide(L)'
;MDLGYTVLVVPRREVTFWRRGDGEGSVRAGDGVQGDVAGLDGVGRMEGGVGSGLAGGAGDRFYVVADGDLPLRNVRELAEEVGEAVVQVRTPAGLGSGFILNEEGYLLTNFHVIEGENDIRVEVFRRRGGQLERTLYRSVRIVALNKFFDLALLKVEEPGAGPFRYVRLGDSRRLTVGERVFAVGSPLGLERTVTEGIVSTKARELQGVLYLQTTAPINPGNSGGPLFDMRGLVVGVTNMKITFGEGLGFAIPVERVREFLDHREAFAYDNSNPNSPYRYLPAPRRAIEEPDRAARE
;
A
#
# COMPACT_ATOMS: atom_id res chain seq x y z
N MET A 1 -13.04 -19.40 -20.71
CA MET A 1 -14.23 -19.31 -19.86
C MET A 1 -13.73 -19.05 -18.46
N ASP A 2 -14.00 -17.85 -17.93
CA ASP A 2 -13.56 -17.47 -16.58
C ASP A 2 -14.65 -17.90 -15.59
N LEU A 3 -14.34 -18.88 -14.74
CA LEU A 3 -15.21 -19.28 -13.65
C LEU A 3 -14.95 -18.33 -12.48
N GLY A 4 -15.73 -17.25 -12.41
CA GLY A 4 -15.67 -16.30 -11.29
C GLY A 4 -15.99 -17.01 -9.98
N TYR A 5 -15.11 -16.86 -8.99
CA TYR A 5 -15.36 -17.24 -7.60
C TYR A 5 -15.47 -15.97 -6.75
N THR A 6 -16.46 -15.92 -5.86
CA THR A 6 -16.59 -14.88 -4.85
C THR A 6 -16.00 -15.40 -3.55
N VAL A 7 -14.90 -14.80 -3.10
CA VAL A 7 -14.34 -15.09 -1.78
C VAL A 7 -15.05 -14.22 -0.75
N LEU A 8 -15.81 -14.84 0.15
CA LEU A 8 -16.34 -14.17 1.32
C LEU A 8 -15.27 -14.17 2.42
N VAL A 9 -14.76 -13.01 2.79
CA VAL A 9 -13.79 -12.87 3.89
C VAL A 9 -14.52 -12.36 5.12
N VAL A 10 -14.57 -13.18 6.18
CA VAL A 10 -15.10 -12.79 7.48
C VAL A 10 -13.92 -12.51 8.42
N PRO A 11 -13.75 -11.26 8.91
CA PRO A 11 -12.72 -10.93 9.89
C PRO A 11 -12.84 -11.82 11.14
N ARG A 12 -11.71 -12.33 11.66
CA ARG A 12 -11.71 -13.24 12.83
C ARG A 12 -12.44 -12.67 14.05
N ARG A 13 -12.41 -11.35 14.24
CA ARG A 13 -13.10 -10.64 15.34
C ARG A 13 -14.63 -10.66 15.22
N GLU A 14 -15.17 -10.97 14.05
CA GLU A 14 -16.62 -11.01 13.77
C GLU A 14 -17.19 -12.43 13.88
N VAL A 15 -16.33 -13.44 14.08
CA VAL A 15 -16.75 -14.83 14.28
C VAL A 15 -17.12 -15.04 15.74
N THR A 16 -18.42 -15.07 16.04
CA THR A 16 -18.94 -15.26 17.41
C THR A 16 -19.02 -16.72 17.83
N PHE A 17 -19.22 -17.64 16.88
CA PHE A 17 -19.17 -19.09 17.09
C PHE A 17 -18.99 -19.80 15.75
N TRP A 18 -18.49 -21.04 15.77
CA TRP A 18 -18.49 -21.94 14.61
C TRP A 18 -18.87 -23.36 15.06
N ARG A 19 -19.57 -24.11 14.20
CA ARG A 19 -19.94 -25.51 14.45
C ARG A 19 -19.49 -26.35 13.27
N ARG A 20 -18.73 -27.43 13.53
CA ARG A 20 -18.38 -28.42 12.52
C ARG A 20 -19.58 -29.33 12.30
N GLY A 21 -20.10 -29.36 11.08
CA GLY A 21 -21.06 -30.41 10.69
C GLY A 21 -20.27 -31.64 10.29
N ASP A 22 -20.26 -32.66 11.13
CA ASP A 22 -19.78 -33.98 10.72
C ASP A 22 -20.89 -34.58 9.84
N GLY A 23 -20.55 -34.80 8.56
CA GLY A 23 -21.51 -35.20 7.55
C GLY A 23 -22.02 -36.62 7.76
N GLU A 24 -23.24 -36.74 8.27
CA GLU A 24 -24.26 -37.71 7.84
C GLU A 24 -25.56 -37.38 8.58
N GLY A 25 -26.56 -36.86 7.85
CA GLY A 25 -27.86 -36.56 8.44
C GLY A 25 -28.66 -35.57 7.61
N SER A 26 -29.54 -36.08 6.75
CA SER A 26 -30.61 -35.32 6.12
C SER A 26 -31.38 -34.55 7.19
N VAL A 27 -31.41 -33.22 7.11
CA VAL A 27 -32.32 -32.43 7.95
C VAL A 27 -33.73 -32.62 7.37
N ARG A 28 -34.50 -33.50 8.00
CA ARG A 28 -35.94 -33.61 7.77
C ARG A 28 -36.60 -32.37 8.36
N ALA A 29 -37.45 -31.73 7.56
CA ALA A 29 -38.40 -30.75 8.05
C ALA A 29 -39.39 -31.45 9.00
N GLY A 30 -39.50 -30.95 10.22
CA GLY A 30 -40.46 -31.43 11.22
C GLY A 30 -39.79 -31.74 12.56
N ASP A 31 -39.59 -30.72 13.38
CA ASP A 31 -40.19 -30.68 14.71
C ASP A 31 -40.05 -29.27 15.28
N GLY A 32 -41.19 -28.72 15.69
CA GLY A 32 -41.39 -27.31 15.99
C GLY A 32 -40.68 -26.87 17.25
N VAL A 33 -40.08 -25.68 17.18
CA VAL A 33 -40.02 -24.78 18.33
C VAL A 33 -41.03 -23.67 18.07
N GLN A 34 -42.04 -23.69 18.92
CA GLN A 34 -43.19 -22.80 18.98
C GLN A 34 -42.72 -21.38 19.28
N GLY A 35 -43.08 -20.43 18.41
CA GLY A 35 -42.88 -19.00 18.60
C GLY A 35 -43.92 -18.26 17.77
N ASP A 36 -44.93 -17.73 18.46
CA ASP A 36 -46.13 -17.13 17.89
C ASP A 36 -45.83 -16.02 16.87
N VAL A 37 -46.43 -16.16 15.69
CA VAL A 37 -46.61 -15.10 14.70
C VAL A 37 -48.05 -14.59 14.80
N ALA A 38 -48.24 -13.50 15.52
CA ALA A 38 -49.47 -12.73 15.52
C ALA A 38 -49.15 -11.23 15.42
N GLY A 39 -49.68 -10.58 14.36
CA GLY A 39 -49.82 -9.13 14.31
C GLY A 39 -48.82 -8.36 13.46
N LEU A 40 -48.79 -8.62 12.15
CA LEU A 40 -48.50 -7.56 11.19
C LEU A 40 -49.79 -6.74 11.04
N ASP A 41 -49.79 -5.49 11.51
CA ASP A 41 -50.46 -4.34 10.87
C ASP A 41 -50.28 -3.10 11.74
N GLY A 42 -49.47 -2.15 11.24
CA GLY A 42 -49.14 -0.92 11.95
C GLY A 42 -48.13 -0.07 11.20
N VAL A 43 -48.55 0.45 10.04
CA VAL A 43 -47.79 1.44 9.28
C VAL A 43 -47.72 2.74 10.09
N GLY A 44 -46.54 3.05 10.63
CA GLY A 44 -46.25 4.31 11.32
C GLY A 44 -44.95 4.93 10.79
N ARG A 45 -45.09 6.03 10.06
CA ARG A 45 -43.99 6.92 9.64
C ARG A 45 -43.17 7.37 10.86
N MET A 46 -41.85 7.22 10.81
CA MET A 46 -40.92 7.93 11.69
C MET A 46 -39.79 8.52 10.85
N GLU A 47 -39.64 9.83 11.02
CA GLU A 47 -38.81 10.75 10.28
C GLU A 47 -37.30 10.53 10.50
N GLY A 48 -36.52 10.99 9.51
CA GLY A 48 -35.08 10.82 9.45
C GLY A 48 -34.32 11.53 10.56
N GLY A 49 -33.39 10.78 11.15
CA GLY A 49 -32.24 11.29 11.88
C GLY A 49 -31.04 10.40 11.56
N VAL A 50 -30.32 10.71 10.49
CA VAL A 50 -29.06 10.02 10.17
C VAL A 50 -27.98 10.59 11.08
N GLY A 51 -27.80 9.92 12.22
CA GLY A 51 -26.71 10.18 13.15
C GLY A 51 -25.36 9.92 12.48
N SER A 52 -24.60 10.99 12.32
CA SER A 52 -23.14 11.03 12.24
C SER A 52 -22.51 10.05 13.25
N GLY A 53 -21.71 9.09 12.78
CA GLY A 53 -21.09 8.12 13.67
C GLY A 53 -20.20 7.08 13.00
N LEU A 54 -19.26 7.49 12.14
CA LEU A 54 -18.09 6.67 11.78
C LEU A 54 -16.81 7.47 12.04
N ALA A 55 -16.58 7.83 13.30
CA ALA A 55 -15.27 8.20 13.79
C ALA A 55 -14.58 6.93 14.30
N GLY A 56 -13.90 6.20 13.40
CA GLY A 56 -12.98 5.13 13.78
C GLY A 56 -11.76 5.73 14.49
N GLY A 57 -11.66 5.51 15.80
CA GLY A 57 -10.66 6.08 16.70
C GLY A 57 -9.21 5.90 16.23
N ALA A 58 -8.38 6.89 16.54
CA ALA A 58 -6.96 7.00 16.18
C ALA A 58 -6.01 6.05 16.97
N GLY A 59 -6.52 4.93 17.49
CA GLY A 59 -5.82 4.15 18.54
C GLY A 59 -4.92 2.99 18.10
N ASP A 60 -4.93 2.56 16.83
CA ASP A 60 -4.23 1.32 16.40
C ASP A 60 -3.62 1.40 14.99
N ARG A 61 -3.44 2.61 14.45
CA ARG A 61 -2.86 2.78 13.11
C ARG A 61 -1.35 2.90 13.24
N PHE A 62 -0.62 1.99 12.60
CA PHE A 62 0.85 2.05 12.53
C PHE A 62 1.36 3.12 11.54
N TYR A 63 0.46 3.86 10.89
CA TYR A 63 0.76 4.96 9.97
C TYR A 63 0.05 6.23 10.43
N VAL A 64 0.61 7.39 10.10
CA VAL A 64 0.06 8.68 10.53
C VAL A 64 -0.82 9.30 9.45
N VAL A 65 -2.05 9.64 9.84
CA VAL A 65 -2.94 10.52 9.07
C VAL A 65 -2.77 11.94 9.60
N ALA A 66 -2.70 12.91 8.70
CA ALA A 66 -2.67 14.29 9.14
C ALA A 66 -4.03 14.75 9.65
N ASP A 67 -4.03 15.37 10.82
CA ASP A 67 -5.19 16.04 11.40
C ASP A 67 -5.07 17.57 11.18
N GLY A 68 -6.19 18.20 10.83
CA GLY A 68 -6.28 19.66 10.66
C GLY A 68 -5.88 20.16 9.26
N ASP A 69 -5.82 21.49 9.13
CA ASP A 69 -5.46 22.18 7.88
C ASP A 69 -4.05 22.75 8.03
N LEU A 70 -3.07 22.05 7.43
CA LEU A 70 -1.68 22.50 7.40
C LEU A 70 -1.53 23.63 6.37
N PRO A 71 -0.62 24.59 6.59
CA PRO A 71 -0.38 25.66 5.63
C PRO A 71 0.18 25.12 4.31
N LEU A 72 -0.19 25.77 3.21
CA LEU A 72 0.41 25.52 1.90
C LEU A 72 1.86 26.03 1.89
N ARG A 73 2.76 25.23 1.33
CA ARG A 73 4.20 25.50 1.26
C ARG A 73 4.72 25.26 -0.15
N ASN A 74 5.95 25.72 -0.39
CA ASN A 74 6.58 25.56 -1.70
C ASN A 74 7.22 24.16 -1.84
N VAL A 75 7.35 23.68 -3.09
CA VAL A 75 7.85 22.33 -3.39
C VAL A 75 9.28 22.10 -2.91
N ARG A 76 10.14 23.13 -2.94
CA ARG A 76 11.53 22.98 -2.48
C ARG A 76 11.58 22.63 -1.00
N GLU A 77 10.91 23.42 -0.16
CA GLU A 77 10.85 23.19 1.28
C GLU A 77 10.26 21.82 1.60
N LEU A 78 9.14 21.47 0.93
CA LEU A 78 8.48 20.19 1.12
C LEU A 78 9.37 19.02 0.71
N ALA A 79 10.03 19.10 -0.43
CA ALA A 79 10.94 18.05 -0.92
C ALA A 79 12.16 17.86 0.00
N GLU A 80 12.66 18.95 0.60
CA GLU A 80 13.72 18.88 1.61
C GLU A 80 13.22 18.19 2.90
N GLU A 81 11.99 18.47 3.34
CA GLU A 81 11.37 17.85 4.53
C GLU A 81 11.08 16.35 4.33
N VAL A 82 10.37 16.00 3.24
CA VAL A 82 9.85 14.64 3.04
C VAL A 82 10.83 13.72 2.34
N GLY A 83 11.90 14.27 1.74
CA GLY A 83 12.82 13.51 0.90
C GLY A 83 13.54 12.36 1.61
N GLU A 84 13.77 12.45 2.92
CA GLU A 84 14.38 11.35 3.70
C GLU A 84 13.43 10.17 3.94
N ALA A 85 12.12 10.40 3.83
CA ALA A 85 11.11 9.36 3.95
C ALA A 85 10.86 8.62 2.62
N VAL A 86 11.38 9.14 1.49
CA VAL A 86 11.27 8.51 0.17
C VAL A 86 12.49 7.65 -0.08
N VAL A 87 12.25 6.41 -0.51
CA VAL A 87 13.27 5.37 -0.63
C VAL A 87 13.33 4.83 -2.05
N GLN A 88 14.47 4.27 -2.43
CA GLN A 88 14.57 3.47 -3.64
C GLN A 88 14.35 2.00 -3.30
N VAL A 89 13.45 1.35 -4.01
CA VAL A 89 13.21 -0.11 -3.92
C VAL A 89 13.97 -0.77 -5.06
N ARG A 90 14.81 -1.75 -4.74
CA ARG A 90 15.68 -2.44 -5.70
C ARG A 90 15.37 -3.93 -5.70
N THR A 91 15.23 -4.49 -6.88
CA THR A 91 15.07 -5.91 -7.14
C THR A 91 16.05 -6.36 -8.24
N PRO A 92 16.29 -7.67 -8.43
CA PRO A 92 17.04 -8.18 -9.57
C PRO A 92 16.49 -7.70 -10.92
N ALA A 93 15.15 -7.60 -11.04
CA ALA A 93 14.49 -7.18 -12.27
C ALA A 93 14.49 -5.66 -12.53
N GLY A 94 14.63 -4.82 -11.49
CA GLY A 94 14.58 -3.37 -11.70
C GLY A 94 14.63 -2.50 -10.45
N LEU A 95 14.25 -1.24 -10.65
CA LEU A 95 14.25 -0.19 -9.64
C LEU A 95 12.90 0.52 -9.62
N GLY A 96 12.42 0.85 -8.43
CA GLY A 96 11.26 1.71 -8.21
C GLY A 96 11.46 2.62 -7.00
N SER A 97 10.41 3.33 -6.63
CA SER A 97 10.37 4.16 -5.43
C SER A 97 9.42 3.57 -4.39
N GLY A 98 9.59 4.01 -3.15
CA GLY A 98 8.67 3.77 -2.06
C GLY A 98 8.73 4.90 -1.05
N PHE A 99 7.93 4.82 0.00
CA PHE A 99 7.98 5.78 1.09
C PHE A 99 7.64 5.14 2.43
N ILE A 100 8.31 5.63 3.48
CA ILE A 100 8.24 5.11 4.83
C ILE A 100 7.00 5.68 5.55
N LEU A 101 6.25 4.80 6.20
CA LEU A 101 5.01 5.09 6.91
C LEU A 101 5.19 5.37 8.41
N ASN A 102 6.26 4.85 9.01
CA ASN A 102 6.54 5.03 10.43
C ASN A 102 8.03 4.88 10.80
N GLU A 103 8.36 5.20 12.05
CA GLU A 103 9.73 5.13 12.57
C GLU A 103 10.31 3.73 12.61
N GLU A 104 9.45 2.70 12.62
CA GLU A 104 9.85 1.30 12.62
C GLU A 104 10.32 0.83 11.24
N GLY A 105 9.99 1.55 10.16
CA GLY A 105 10.46 1.22 8.81
C GLY A 105 9.47 0.38 8.00
N TYR A 106 8.18 0.46 8.30
CA TYR A 106 7.16 0.04 7.33
C TYR A 106 7.15 1.01 6.16
N LEU A 107 7.04 0.51 4.93
CA LEU A 107 7.05 1.34 3.73
C LEU A 107 6.14 0.78 2.65
N LEU A 108 5.62 1.67 1.81
CA LEU A 108 4.80 1.33 0.65
C LEU A 108 5.59 1.45 -0.64
N THR A 109 5.23 0.60 -1.60
CA THR A 109 5.61 0.70 -3.01
C THR A 109 4.50 0.08 -3.87
N ASN A 110 4.67 0.05 -5.20
CA ASN A 110 3.75 -0.68 -6.05
C ASN A 110 4.06 -2.18 -6.08
N PHE A 111 3.02 -2.99 -6.27
CA PHE A 111 3.18 -4.44 -6.44
C PHE A 111 4.06 -4.76 -7.65
N HIS A 112 3.85 -4.10 -8.79
CA HIS A 112 4.65 -4.37 -10.00
C HIS A 112 6.14 -4.07 -9.85
N VAL A 113 6.55 -3.25 -8.87
CA VAL A 113 7.97 -2.96 -8.61
C VAL A 113 8.71 -4.19 -8.06
N ILE A 114 7.98 -5.07 -7.36
CA ILE A 114 8.52 -6.26 -6.69
C ILE A 114 7.91 -7.56 -7.22
N GLU A 115 7.13 -7.49 -8.30
CA GLU A 115 6.43 -8.64 -8.85
C GLU A 115 7.44 -9.71 -9.31
N GLY A 116 7.35 -10.91 -8.72
CA GLY A 116 8.23 -12.03 -9.03
C GLY A 116 9.45 -12.13 -8.11
N GLU A 117 9.69 -11.14 -7.26
CA GLU A 117 10.99 -10.93 -6.61
C GLU A 117 10.92 -11.07 -5.08
N ASN A 118 11.86 -11.83 -4.54
CA ASN A 118 12.05 -12.00 -3.09
C ASN A 118 13.33 -11.34 -2.56
N ASP A 119 14.33 -11.07 -3.40
CA ASP A 119 15.53 -10.32 -3.03
C ASP A 119 15.23 -8.82 -3.19
N ILE A 120 14.52 -8.27 -2.20
CA ILE A 120 14.18 -6.85 -2.16
C ILE A 120 15.20 -6.12 -1.29
N ARG A 121 15.73 -5.01 -1.81
CA ARG A 121 16.63 -4.12 -1.07
C ARG A 121 16.06 -2.72 -1.07
N VAL A 122 16.23 -2.02 0.04
CA VAL A 122 15.71 -0.66 0.21
C VAL A 122 16.87 0.27 0.48
N GLU A 123 17.06 1.26 -0.39
CA GLU A 123 18.05 2.32 -0.20
C GLU A 123 17.39 3.57 0.38
N VAL A 124 17.87 4.01 1.54
CA VAL A 124 17.39 5.22 2.22
C VAL A 124 18.46 6.30 2.13
N PHE A 125 18.02 7.52 1.84
CA PHE A 125 18.87 8.69 1.71
C PHE A 125 18.71 9.56 2.96
N ARG A 126 19.79 9.79 3.71
CA ARG A 126 19.80 10.63 4.93
C ARG A 126 20.72 11.82 4.74
N ARG A 127 20.32 13.01 5.22
CA ARG A 127 21.20 14.18 5.20
C ARG A 127 21.93 14.27 6.54
N ARG A 128 23.26 14.09 6.51
CA ARG A 128 24.13 14.20 7.68
C ARG A 128 25.25 15.21 7.39
N GLY A 129 25.34 16.27 8.21
CA GLY A 129 26.38 17.29 8.07
C GLY A 129 26.39 18.02 6.71
N GLY A 130 25.22 18.14 6.06
CA GLY A 130 25.10 18.75 4.73
C GLY A 130 25.38 17.81 3.55
N GLN A 131 25.85 16.59 3.81
CA GLN A 131 26.05 15.55 2.79
C GLN A 131 24.89 14.55 2.79
N LEU A 132 24.60 13.97 1.61
CA LEU A 132 23.61 12.93 1.44
C LEU A 132 24.27 11.54 1.59
N GLU A 133 23.98 10.86 2.69
CA GLU A 133 24.42 9.50 2.97
C GLU A 133 23.38 8.50 2.44
N ARG A 134 23.85 7.43 1.79
CA ARG A 134 23.00 6.36 1.26
C ARG A 134 23.21 5.11 2.11
N THR A 135 22.13 4.56 2.65
CA THR A 135 22.16 3.31 3.42
C THR A 135 21.32 2.27 2.70
N LEU A 136 21.93 1.16 2.29
CA LEU A 136 21.27 0.05 1.63
C LEU A 136 20.92 -1.04 2.65
N TYR A 137 19.63 -1.24 2.87
CA TYR A 137 19.10 -2.32 3.70
C TYR A 137 18.81 -3.56 2.86
N ARG A 138 19.25 -4.71 3.36
CA ARG A 138 19.13 -6.01 2.66
C ARG A 138 18.13 -6.93 3.33
N SER A 139 17.86 -6.73 4.62
CA SER A 139 16.82 -7.46 5.33
C SER A 139 15.49 -6.72 5.17
N VAL A 140 14.76 -7.04 4.10
CA VAL A 140 13.45 -6.47 3.79
C VAL A 140 12.43 -7.59 3.64
N ARG A 141 11.35 -7.52 4.42
CA ARG A 141 10.26 -8.48 4.38
C ARG A 141 9.06 -7.90 3.63
N ILE A 142 8.43 -8.74 2.82
CA ILE A 142 7.09 -8.48 2.29
C ILE A 142 6.06 -8.75 3.38
N VAL A 143 5.30 -7.73 3.77
CA VAL A 143 4.25 -7.84 4.80
C VAL A 143 2.91 -8.17 4.15
N ALA A 144 2.52 -7.44 3.11
CA ALA A 144 1.25 -7.61 2.44
C ALA A 144 1.32 -7.22 0.96
N LEU A 145 0.51 -7.84 0.11
CA LEU A 145 0.46 -7.61 -1.34
C LEU A 145 -0.97 -7.56 -1.86
N ASN A 146 -1.27 -6.62 -2.73
CA ASN A 146 -2.52 -6.61 -3.49
C ASN A 146 -2.25 -6.21 -4.94
N LYS A 147 -2.33 -7.19 -5.86
CA LYS A 147 -2.14 -6.97 -7.30
C LYS A 147 -3.21 -6.07 -7.91
N PHE A 148 -4.47 -6.18 -7.47
CA PHE A 148 -5.57 -5.40 -8.03
C PHE A 148 -5.44 -3.92 -7.69
N PHE A 149 -4.92 -3.61 -6.49
CA PHE A 149 -4.62 -2.24 -6.09
C PHE A 149 -3.24 -1.78 -6.53
N ASP A 150 -2.41 -2.71 -7.02
CA ASP A 150 -1.01 -2.49 -7.35
C ASP A 150 -0.20 -1.90 -6.19
N LEU A 151 -0.41 -2.45 -4.98
CA LEU A 151 0.24 -2.01 -3.74
C LEU A 151 0.98 -3.16 -3.05
N ALA A 152 2.12 -2.82 -2.46
CA ALA A 152 2.89 -3.69 -1.60
C ALA A 152 3.32 -2.98 -0.32
N LEU A 153 3.11 -3.64 0.82
CA LEU A 153 3.62 -3.22 2.12
C LEU A 153 4.88 -4.01 2.43
N LEU A 154 5.97 -3.29 2.67
CA LEU A 154 7.28 -3.85 3.01
C LEU A 154 7.69 -3.40 4.41
N LYS A 155 8.63 -4.13 5.01
CA LYS A 155 9.24 -3.80 6.30
C LYS A 155 10.75 -3.98 6.22
N VAL A 156 11.50 -2.95 6.60
CA VAL A 156 12.94 -3.09 6.86
C VAL A 156 13.13 -3.73 8.25
N GLU A 157 13.84 -4.86 8.31
CA GLU A 157 14.06 -5.65 9.55
C GLU A 157 15.53 -5.74 9.95
N GLU A 158 16.38 -4.90 9.36
CA GLU A 158 17.80 -4.88 9.67
C GLU A 158 18.06 -4.30 11.08
N PRO A 159 18.87 -4.97 11.93
CA PRO A 159 19.16 -4.47 13.27
C PRO A 159 19.78 -3.07 13.25
N GLY A 160 19.22 -2.15 14.05
CA GLY A 160 19.73 -0.77 14.17
C GLY A 160 19.37 0.15 12.99
N ALA A 161 18.47 -0.26 12.09
CA ALA A 161 18.11 0.53 10.91
C ALA A 161 17.32 1.82 11.22
N GLY A 162 16.58 1.88 12.33
CA GLY A 162 15.77 3.03 12.72
C GLY A 162 16.45 4.01 13.70
N PRO A 163 15.75 5.08 14.12
CA PRO A 163 14.41 5.46 13.67
C PRO A 163 14.44 6.03 12.24
N PHE A 164 13.35 5.82 11.50
CA PHE A 164 13.20 6.36 10.15
C PHE A 164 12.37 7.65 10.13
N ARG A 165 12.68 8.55 9.19
CA ARG A 165 11.76 9.62 8.80
C ARG A 165 10.63 9.03 7.97
N TYR A 166 9.42 9.51 8.19
CA TYR A 166 8.22 8.96 7.57
C TYR A 166 7.27 10.07 7.10
N VAL A 167 6.36 9.72 6.20
CA VAL A 167 5.36 10.64 5.64
C VAL A 167 4.03 10.57 6.38
N ARG A 168 3.18 11.57 6.16
CA ARG A 168 1.79 11.59 6.64
C ARG A 168 0.82 11.42 5.48
N LEU A 169 -0.22 10.62 5.68
CA LEU A 169 -1.26 10.40 4.68
C LEU A 169 -2.34 11.50 4.76
N GLY A 170 -2.58 12.15 3.63
CA GLY A 170 -3.62 13.16 3.44
C GLY A 170 -4.94 12.57 2.93
N ASP A 171 -5.78 13.41 2.35
CA ASP A 171 -7.10 13.03 1.82
C ASP A 171 -7.23 13.55 0.38
N SER A 172 -7.26 12.63 -0.59
CA SER A 172 -7.33 13.00 -2.00
C SER A 172 -8.71 13.49 -2.41
N ARG A 173 -9.76 13.17 -1.64
CA ARG A 173 -11.14 13.65 -1.91
C ARG A 173 -11.25 15.15 -1.76
N ARG A 174 -10.44 15.72 -0.86
CA ARG A 174 -10.33 17.17 -0.59
C ARG A 174 -9.59 17.93 -1.69
N LEU A 175 -8.89 17.24 -2.59
CA LEU A 175 -8.24 17.89 -3.72
C LEU A 175 -9.27 18.53 -4.65
N THR A 176 -8.86 19.56 -5.36
CA THR A 176 -9.62 20.15 -6.47
C THR A 176 -8.85 20.01 -7.78
N VAL A 177 -9.56 19.89 -8.91
CA VAL A 177 -8.91 19.92 -10.23
C VAL A 177 -8.20 21.28 -10.39
N GLY A 178 -6.95 21.25 -10.87
CA GLY A 178 -6.07 22.42 -10.95
C GLY A 178 -5.21 22.64 -9.70
N GLU A 179 -5.45 21.93 -8.60
CA GLU A 179 -4.62 22.03 -7.40
C GLU A 179 -3.23 21.45 -7.65
N ARG A 180 -2.20 22.13 -7.15
CA ARG A 180 -0.80 21.73 -7.33
C ARG A 180 -0.49 20.47 -6.53
N VAL A 181 0.26 19.58 -7.15
CA VAL A 181 0.79 18.35 -6.54
C VAL A 181 2.22 18.14 -7.00
N PHE A 182 3.00 17.40 -6.22
CA PHE A 182 4.35 17.02 -6.61
C PHE A 182 4.61 15.56 -6.27
N ALA A 183 5.31 14.87 -7.15
CA ALA A 183 5.81 13.53 -6.90
C ALA A 183 7.27 13.60 -6.51
N VAL A 184 7.67 12.71 -5.61
CA VAL A 184 9.07 12.50 -5.26
C VAL A 184 9.39 11.03 -5.50
N GLY A 185 10.49 10.79 -6.21
CA GLY A 185 11.03 9.45 -6.36
C GLY A 185 12.55 9.45 -6.45
N SER A 186 13.11 8.27 -6.67
CA SER A 186 14.56 8.05 -6.71
C SER A 186 14.95 7.26 -7.98
N PRO A 187 14.77 7.83 -9.19
CA PRO A 187 15.09 7.14 -10.42
C PRO A 187 16.59 6.93 -10.60
N LEU A 188 16.97 5.73 -11.05
CA LEU A 188 18.28 5.41 -11.66
C LEU A 188 19.54 5.72 -10.82
N GLY A 189 19.41 5.82 -9.49
CA GLY A 189 20.54 6.13 -8.60
C GLY A 189 21.02 7.58 -8.62
N LEU A 190 20.30 8.44 -9.36
CA LEU A 190 20.43 9.89 -9.31
C LEU A 190 19.75 10.43 -8.03
N GLU A 191 20.22 11.58 -7.56
CA GLU A 191 19.62 12.25 -6.41
C GLU A 191 18.13 12.51 -6.67
N ARG A 192 17.29 12.16 -5.68
CA ARG A 192 15.84 12.41 -5.56
C ARG A 192 15.26 13.29 -6.66
N THR A 193 14.44 12.70 -7.54
CA THR A 193 13.74 13.45 -8.57
C THR A 193 12.43 13.96 -8.02
N VAL A 194 12.23 15.27 -8.16
CA VAL A 194 10.98 15.95 -7.82
C VAL A 194 10.33 16.40 -9.11
N THR A 195 9.08 15.98 -9.32
CA THR A 195 8.28 16.43 -10.45
C THR A 195 7.02 17.10 -9.95
N GLU A 196 6.69 18.25 -10.52
CA GLU A 196 5.53 19.04 -10.11
C GLU A 196 4.50 19.09 -11.24
N GLY A 197 3.22 19.14 -10.87
CA GLY A 197 2.12 19.38 -11.77
C GLY A 197 0.86 19.76 -11.02
N ILE A 198 -0.28 19.53 -11.66
CA ILE A 198 -1.60 19.74 -11.07
C ILE A 198 -2.41 18.46 -11.09
N VAL A 199 -3.48 18.41 -10.30
CA VAL A 199 -4.52 17.40 -10.40
C VAL A 199 -5.36 17.69 -11.64
N SER A 200 -5.31 16.82 -12.64
CA SER A 200 -6.13 16.93 -13.85
C SER A 200 -7.52 16.34 -13.65
N THR A 201 -7.64 15.23 -12.91
CA THR A 201 -8.91 14.55 -12.64
C THR A 201 -8.76 13.71 -11.36
N LYS A 202 -9.80 13.63 -10.53
CA LYS A 202 -9.77 12.90 -9.24
C LYS A 202 -10.24 11.45 -9.33
N ALA A 203 -10.95 11.09 -10.39
CA ALA A 203 -11.56 9.77 -10.54
C ALA A 203 -11.55 9.37 -12.02
N ARG A 204 -10.35 9.12 -12.57
CA ARG A 204 -10.25 8.49 -13.89
C ARG A 204 -10.45 6.99 -13.71
N GLU A 205 -11.54 6.46 -14.25
CA GLU A 205 -11.78 5.02 -14.29
C GLU A 205 -10.94 4.39 -15.40
N LEU A 206 -10.16 3.38 -15.03
CA LEU A 206 -9.37 2.55 -15.93
C LEU A 206 -9.49 1.10 -15.47
N GLN A 207 -10.06 0.25 -16.32
CA GLN A 207 -10.23 -1.18 -16.05
C GLN A 207 -10.93 -1.46 -14.71
N GLY A 208 -11.95 -0.66 -14.37
CA GLY A 208 -12.72 -0.77 -13.14
C GLY A 208 -12.03 -0.20 -11.88
N VAL A 209 -10.86 0.45 -12.04
CA VAL A 209 -10.11 1.06 -10.94
C VAL A 209 -10.04 2.57 -11.12
N LEU A 210 -10.30 3.32 -10.05
CA LEU A 210 -10.24 4.79 -10.04
C LEU A 210 -8.84 5.31 -9.71
N TYR A 211 -8.32 6.21 -10.54
CA TYR A 211 -7.01 6.86 -10.36
C TYR A 211 -7.13 8.38 -10.24
N LEU A 212 -6.17 8.96 -9.53
CA LEU A 212 -5.84 10.38 -9.67
C LEU A 212 -5.06 10.55 -10.97
N GLN A 213 -5.46 11.50 -11.80
CA GLN A 213 -4.71 11.91 -12.97
C GLN A 213 -3.99 13.22 -12.65
N THR A 214 -2.71 13.31 -13.00
CA THR A 214 -1.87 14.49 -12.79
C THR A 214 -1.05 14.82 -14.03
N THR A 215 -0.69 16.09 -14.18
CA THR A 215 0.29 16.54 -15.16
C THR A 215 1.72 16.41 -14.67
N ALA A 216 1.95 16.05 -13.40
CA ALA A 216 3.29 15.83 -12.88
C ALA A 216 3.95 14.67 -13.64
N PRO A 217 5.13 14.86 -14.25
CA PRO A 217 5.79 13.78 -14.98
C PRO A 217 6.02 12.54 -14.10
N ILE A 218 5.44 11.41 -14.53
CA ILE A 218 5.62 10.09 -13.90
C ILE A 218 6.40 9.21 -14.87
N ASN A 219 7.62 8.84 -14.48
CA ASN A 219 8.56 8.07 -15.30
C ASN A 219 9.09 6.85 -14.52
N PRO A 220 9.77 5.91 -15.20
CA PRO A 220 10.53 4.86 -14.54
C PRO A 220 11.41 5.40 -13.42
N GLY A 221 11.15 4.90 -12.20
CA GLY A 221 11.85 5.29 -10.98
C GLY A 221 11.09 6.21 -10.03
N ASN A 222 10.00 6.89 -10.45
CA ASN A 222 9.08 7.52 -9.49
C ASN A 222 7.93 6.59 -9.08
N SER A 223 7.57 5.60 -9.92
CA SER A 223 6.53 4.60 -9.61
C SER A 223 6.73 3.93 -8.25
N GLY A 224 5.65 3.80 -7.49
CA GLY A 224 5.64 3.36 -6.10
C GLY A 224 5.96 4.47 -5.10
N GLY A 225 6.48 5.61 -5.57
CA GLY A 225 6.74 6.80 -4.77
C GLY A 225 5.47 7.63 -4.51
N PRO A 226 5.52 8.52 -3.51
CA PRO A 226 4.38 9.31 -3.09
C PRO A 226 4.09 10.48 -4.04
N LEU A 227 2.81 10.75 -4.25
CA LEU A 227 2.28 12.00 -4.77
C LEU A 227 1.78 12.83 -3.58
N PHE A 228 2.31 14.04 -3.42
CA PHE A 228 2.01 14.95 -2.33
C PHE A 228 1.17 16.15 -2.80
N ASP A 229 0.33 16.66 -1.90
CA ASP A 229 -0.24 18.01 -2.02
C ASP A 229 0.74 19.09 -1.51
N MET A 230 0.38 20.36 -1.67
CA MET A 230 1.20 21.49 -1.19
C MET A 230 1.23 21.65 0.34
N ARG A 231 0.66 20.72 1.10
CA ARG A 231 0.80 20.64 2.57
C ARG A 231 1.90 19.65 2.97
N GLY A 232 2.41 18.87 2.02
CA GLY A 232 3.35 17.77 2.26
C GLY A 232 2.67 16.47 2.66
N LEU A 233 1.38 16.32 2.36
CA LEU A 233 0.61 15.12 2.69
C LEU A 233 0.50 14.22 1.47
N VAL A 234 0.69 12.92 1.67
CA VAL A 234 0.53 11.95 0.59
C VAL A 234 -0.93 11.88 0.20
N VAL A 235 -1.24 12.20 -1.05
CA VAL A 235 -2.58 12.11 -1.64
C VAL A 235 -2.70 10.96 -2.63
N GLY A 236 -1.58 10.35 -3.04
CA GLY A 236 -1.60 9.10 -3.80
C GLY A 236 -0.23 8.45 -3.95
N VAL A 237 -0.20 7.31 -4.63
CA VAL A 237 1.03 6.57 -4.99
C VAL A 237 1.16 6.57 -6.49
N THR A 238 2.22 7.16 -7.01
CA THR A 238 2.45 7.28 -8.46
C THR A 238 2.55 5.90 -9.11
N ASN A 239 1.98 5.74 -10.30
CA ASN A 239 1.90 4.47 -11.01
C ASN A 239 2.31 4.66 -12.47
N MET A 240 3.45 4.08 -12.87
CA MET A 240 3.96 4.17 -14.25
C MET A 240 3.36 3.13 -15.21
N LYS A 241 2.67 2.10 -14.70
CA LYS A 241 2.12 1.02 -15.55
C LYS A 241 1.05 1.54 -16.51
N ILE A 242 0.49 2.70 -16.20
CA ILE A 242 -0.57 3.34 -16.95
C ILE A 242 0.03 4.33 -17.93
N THR A 243 0.44 3.85 -19.10
CA THR A 243 0.94 4.68 -20.20
C THR A 243 -0.21 4.97 -21.17
N PHE A 244 -0.97 6.02 -20.88
CA PHE A 244 -1.96 6.56 -21.82
C PHE A 244 -1.49 7.90 -22.35
N GLY A 245 -0.81 7.95 -23.50
CA GLY A 245 -0.38 9.20 -24.12
C GLY A 245 0.71 9.96 -23.34
N GLU A 246 1.31 10.94 -24.00
CA GLU A 246 2.33 11.80 -23.38
C GLU A 246 1.69 12.82 -22.44
N GLY A 247 2.33 13.09 -21.29
CA GLY A 247 1.87 14.09 -20.33
C GLY A 247 0.72 13.66 -19.41
N LEU A 248 0.33 12.38 -19.43
CA LEU A 248 -0.67 11.82 -18.51
C LEU A 248 0.02 10.98 -17.42
N GLY A 249 0.10 11.53 -16.21
CA GLY A 249 0.54 10.83 -15.02
C GLY A 249 -0.65 10.27 -14.23
N PHE A 250 -0.46 9.11 -13.59
CA PHE A 250 -1.48 8.48 -12.76
C PHE A 250 -0.96 8.15 -11.37
N ALA A 251 -1.84 8.24 -10.38
CA ALA A 251 -1.56 7.82 -9.02
C ALA A 251 -2.77 7.08 -8.41
N ILE A 252 -2.47 6.05 -7.62
CA ILE A 252 -3.44 5.34 -6.78
C ILE A 252 -3.88 6.31 -5.67
N PRO A 253 -5.18 6.62 -5.51
CA PRO A 253 -5.65 7.53 -4.48
C PRO A 253 -5.30 7.04 -3.07
N VAL A 254 -4.96 7.96 -2.15
CA VAL A 254 -4.60 7.62 -0.76
C VAL A 254 -5.72 6.90 0.01
N GLU A 255 -6.98 7.04 -0.39
CA GLU A 255 -8.10 6.32 0.20
C GLU A 255 -7.96 4.81 -0.02
N ARG A 256 -7.53 4.39 -1.22
CA ARG A 256 -7.24 2.98 -1.51
C ARG A 256 -6.01 2.48 -0.77
N VAL A 257 -5.03 3.36 -0.56
CA VAL A 257 -3.86 3.06 0.28
C VAL A 257 -4.29 2.79 1.72
N ARG A 258 -5.14 3.66 2.29
CA ARG A 258 -5.67 3.48 3.65
C ARG A 258 -6.47 2.18 3.76
N GLU A 259 -7.35 1.90 2.81
CA GLU A 259 -8.09 0.64 2.74
C GLU A 259 -7.16 -0.58 2.77
N PHE A 260 -6.09 -0.56 1.96
CA PHE A 260 -5.07 -1.60 1.95
C PHE A 260 -4.33 -1.75 3.29
N LEU A 261 -3.94 -0.65 3.93
CA LEU A 261 -3.21 -0.66 5.19
C LEU A 261 -4.07 -1.11 6.38
N ASP A 262 -5.32 -0.67 6.42
CA ASP A 262 -6.28 -1.01 7.47
C ASP A 262 -6.68 -2.50 7.40
N HIS A 263 -6.67 -3.09 6.20
CA HIS A 263 -7.00 -4.50 5.96
C HIS A 263 -5.78 -5.35 5.58
N ARG A 264 -4.56 -4.92 5.94
CA ARG A 264 -3.30 -5.59 5.55
C ARG A 264 -3.28 -7.09 5.87
N GLU A 265 -3.96 -7.53 6.93
CA GLU A 265 -4.02 -8.93 7.34
C GLU A 265 -4.75 -9.81 6.31
N ALA A 266 -5.73 -9.24 5.59
CA ALA A 266 -6.41 -9.93 4.49
C ALA A 266 -5.52 -10.06 3.25
N PHE A 267 -4.47 -9.23 3.16
CA PHE A 267 -3.50 -9.19 2.07
C PHE A 267 -2.13 -9.73 2.51
N ALA A 268 -2.05 -10.36 3.68
CA ALA A 268 -0.80 -10.80 4.27
C ALA A 268 -0.10 -11.78 3.32
N TYR A 269 1.16 -11.50 3.03
CA TYR A 269 1.96 -12.37 2.19
C TYR A 269 2.54 -13.52 3.01
N ASP A 270 2.22 -14.74 2.62
CA ASP A 270 2.74 -15.95 3.24
C ASP A 270 3.06 -16.98 2.15
N ASN A 271 4.34 -17.29 2.02
CA ASN A 271 4.87 -18.27 1.08
C ASN A 271 4.42 -19.72 1.38
N SER A 272 3.90 -19.96 2.57
CA SER A 272 3.36 -21.24 3.04
C SER A 272 1.83 -21.31 2.98
N ASN A 273 1.15 -20.17 2.78
CA ASN A 273 -0.29 -20.14 2.63
C ASN A 273 -0.68 -20.63 1.22
N PRO A 274 -1.39 -21.77 1.09
CA PRO A 274 -1.78 -22.30 -0.22
C PRO A 274 -2.79 -21.41 -0.96
N ASN A 275 -3.44 -20.49 -0.25
CA ASN A 275 -4.33 -19.48 -0.82
C ASN A 275 -3.62 -18.16 -1.13
N SER A 276 -2.31 -18.05 -0.87
CA SER A 276 -1.53 -16.92 -1.38
C SER A 276 -1.56 -16.97 -2.90
N PRO A 277 -2.05 -15.92 -3.60
CA PRO A 277 -2.11 -15.92 -5.05
C PRO A 277 -0.72 -15.95 -5.71
N TYR A 278 0.34 -15.73 -4.92
CA TYR A 278 1.74 -15.74 -5.38
C TYR A 278 2.60 -16.59 -4.45
N ARG A 279 3.40 -17.47 -5.05
CA ARG A 279 4.45 -18.22 -4.37
C ARG A 279 5.78 -17.79 -4.98
N TYR A 280 6.52 -16.94 -4.27
CA TYR A 280 7.83 -16.51 -4.74
C TYR A 280 8.85 -17.52 -4.23
N LEU A 281 9.54 -18.19 -5.15
CA LEU A 281 10.58 -19.16 -4.81
C LEU A 281 11.81 -18.42 -4.24
N PRO A 282 12.53 -19.01 -3.26
CA PRO A 282 13.80 -18.46 -2.85
C PRO A 282 14.77 -18.44 -4.03
N ALA A 283 15.61 -17.41 -4.11
CA ALA A 283 16.67 -17.36 -5.11
C ALA A 283 17.54 -18.63 -5.04
N PRO A 284 17.96 -19.21 -6.17
CA PRO A 284 18.83 -20.38 -6.16
C PRO A 284 20.10 -20.06 -5.36
N ARG A 285 20.40 -20.89 -4.36
CA ARG A 285 21.65 -20.77 -3.60
C ARG A 285 22.78 -21.05 -4.58
N ARG A 286 23.70 -20.09 -4.76
CA ARG A 286 24.95 -20.34 -5.49
C ARG A 286 25.66 -21.46 -4.73
N ALA A 287 25.86 -22.61 -5.37
CA ALA A 287 26.67 -23.67 -4.79
C ALA A 287 28.05 -23.07 -4.51
N ILE A 288 28.45 -23.06 -3.24
CA ILE A 288 29.83 -22.82 -2.89
C ILE A 288 30.55 -24.06 -3.41
N GLU A 289 31.29 -23.92 -4.52
CA GLU A 289 32.28 -24.93 -4.87
C GLU A 289 33.23 -25.02 -3.68
N GLU A 290 33.20 -26.15 -2.97
CA GLU A 290 34.23 -26.46 -1.99
C GLU A 290 35.58 -26.38 -2.72
N PRO A 291 36.59 -25.66 -2.19
CA PRO A 291 37.90 -25.67 -2.80
C PRO A 291 38.40 -27.12 -2.79
N ASP A 292 38.73 -27.57 -3.99
CA ASP A 292 39.20 -28.91 -4.32
C ASP A 292 40.20 -29.42 -3.26
N ARG A 293 39.82 -30.47 -2.52
CA ARG A 293 40.67 -31.11 -1.51
C ARG A 293 41.84 -31.87 -2.14
N ALA A 294 42.01 -31.86 -3.46
CA ALA A 294 43.04 -32.63 -4.18
C ALA A 294 44.41 -31.93 -4.31
N ALA A 295 44.77 -30.99 -3.43
CA ALA A 295 46.12 -30.36 -3.42
C ALA A 295 46.87 -30.56 -2.09
N ARG A 296 46.70 -31.73 -1.45
CA ARG A 296 47.58 -32.19 -0.37
C ARG A 296 47.81 -33.69 -0.52
N GLU A 297 48.78 -34.04 -1.37
CA GLU A 297 49.66 -35.21 -1.25
C GLU A 297 50.91 -34.97 -2.10
#